data_AF-A0AAV5MS46-F1
#
_entry.id   AF-A0AAV5MS46-F1
#
_cell.length_a   1.000
_cell.length_b   1.000
_cell.length_c   1.000
_cell.angle_alpha   90.00
_cell.angle_beta   90.00
_cell.angle_gamma   90.00
#
_symmetry.space_group_name_H-M   'P 1'
#
loop_
_entity.id
_entity.type
_entity.pdbx_description
1 polymer ?
#
loop_
_entity_poly.entity_id
_entity_poly.type
_entity_poly.pdbx_seq_one_letter_code
_entity_poly.pdbx_strand_id
1 'polypeptide(L)'
;MGLPSLGEKHDKFMLRELVKRWSNHKVMVLRLSQFFHCLDIEFFPRRSLPPLNEVGLTCFWDRVYNEINGKVRDAVITLIDKELQHELLVVFANQLLGKVHSECCALLKDDKVDDLSRMYRLYHKIPKGLELIANAFKQHVTNEGTGLVQQAEDAASNQATTSSGAPEQVSVQWAVSCGFF
;
A
#
# COMPACT_ATOMS: atom_id res chain seq x y z
N MET A 1 -37.10 11.14 -13.58
CA MET A 1 -36.84 9.97 -12.70
C MET A 1 -35.33 9.79 -12.66
N GLY A 2 -34.68 10.33 -11.62
CA GLY A 2 -33.26 10.13 -11.37
C GLY A 2 -33.02 8.70 -10.88
N LEU A 3 -31.91 8.09 -11.30
CA LEU A 3 -31.55 6.69 -11.02
C LEU A 3 -31.04 6.53 -9.57
N PRO A 4 -31.85 5.98 -8.64
CA PRO A 4 -31.45 5.85 -7.23
C PRO A 4 -30.37 4.79 -7.00
N SER A 5 -30.22 3.86 -7.94
CA SER A 5 -29.36 2.67 -7.79
C SER A 5 -27.85 2.93 -7.90
N LEU A 6 -27.43 4.14 -8.29
CA LEU A 6 -26.03 4.50 -8.50
C LEU A 6 -25.41 5.31 -7.34
N GLY A 7 -26.22 5.75 -6.38
CA GLY A 7 -25.79 6.62 -5.29
C GLY A 7 -25.09 5.93 -4.12
N GLU A 8 -25.29 4.61 -3.93
CA GLU A 8 -24.95 3.92 -2.67
C GLU A 8 -23.88 2.82 -2.80
N LYS A 9 -23.36 2.51 -4.00
CA LYS A 9 -22.45 1.36 -4.18
C LYS A 9 -21.09 1.74 -4.77
N HIS A 10 -20.04 1.31 -4.09
CA HIS A 10 -18.60 1.51 -4.32
C HIS A 10 -18.15 1.70 -5.79
N ASP A 11 -17.18 2.60 -5.97
CA ASP A 11 -16.44 2.97 -7.18
C ASP A 11 -16.38 1.90 -8.30
N LYS A 12 -15.78 0.72 -8.04
CA LYS A 12 -15.66 -0.36 -9.05
C LYS A 12 -17.02 -0.94 -9.50
N PHE A 13 -17.99 -1.04 -8.59
CA PHE A 13 -19.32 -1.57 -8.90
C PHE A 13 -20.13 -0.57 -9.72
N MET A 14 -20.12 0.70 -9.31
CA MET A 14 -20.72 1.80 -10.07
C MET A 14 -20.20 1.83 -11.52
N LEU A 15 -18.88 1.76 -11.71
CA LEU A 15 -18.26 1.78 -13.04
C LEU A 15 -18.68 0.57 -13.90
N ARG A 16 -18.69 -0.64 -13.33
CA ARG A 16 -19.14 -1.85 -14.05
C ARG A 16 -20.58 -1.73 -14.51
N GLU A 17 -21.44 -1.25 -13.62
CA GLU A 17 -22.86 -1.15 -13.90
C GLU A 17 -23.16 -0.04 -14.93
N LEU A 18 -22.40 1.05 -14.91
CA LEU A 18 -22.46 2.09 -15.94
C LEU A 18 -22.06 1.55 -17.31
N VAL A 19 -20.94 0.84 -17.39
CA VAL A 19 -20.46 0.20 -18.63
C VAL A 19 -21.50 -0.78 -19.18
N LYS A 20 -22.11 -1.59 -18.30
CA LYS A 20 -23.17 -2.53 -18.66
C LYS A 20 -24.40 -1.81 -19.23
N ARG A 21 -24.89 -0.76 -18.56
CA ARG A 21 -26.04 0.04 -19.03
C ARG A 21 -25.76 0.70 -20.37
N TRP A 22 -24.56 1.23 -20.58
CA TRP A 22 -24.16 1.83 -21.85
C TRP A 22 -24.14 0.81 -23.00
N SER A 23 -23.64 -0.40 -22.75
CA SER A 23 -23.66 -1.49 -23.73
C SER A 23 -25.09 -1.86 -24.14
N ASN A 24 -25.98 -2.04 -23.16
CA ASN A 24 -27.39 -2.33 -23.40
C ASN A 24 -28.08 -1.21 -24.17
N HIS A 25 -27.80 0.05 -23.80
CA HIS A 25 -28.36 1.22 -24.47
C HIS A 25 -27.95 1.27 -25.95
N LYS A 26 -26.68 1.01 -26.27
CA LYS A 26 -26.22 0.94 -27.67
C LYS A 26 -26.94 -0.12 -28.48
N VAL A 27 -27.15 -1.30 -27.91
CA VAL A 27 -27.90 -2.38 -28.59
C VAL A 27 -29.36 -1.99 -28.81
N MET A 28 -29.99 -1.36 -27.81
CA MET A 28 -31.37 -0.87 -27.93
C MET A 28 -31.49 0.20 -29.01
N VAL A 29 -30.60 1.21 -29.02
CA VAL A 29 -30.57 2.27 -30.03
C VAL A 29 -30.37 1.71 -31.43
N LEU A 30 -29.45 0.75 -31.60
CA LEU A 30 -29.20 0.10 -32.89
C LEU A 30 -30.42 -0.67 -33.41
N ARG A 31 -31.09 -1.43 -32.53
CA ARG A 31 -32.32 -2.18 -32.89
C ARG A 31 -33.47 -1.24 -33.25
N LEU A 32 -33.63 -0.15 -32.50
CA LEU A 32 -34.65 0.86 -32.77
C LEU A 32 -34.39 1.58 -34.10
N SER A 33 -33.15 1.99 -34.39
CA SER A 33 -32.83 2.63 -35.68
C SER A 33 -33.03 1.68 -36.86
N GLN A 34 -32.78 0.38 -36.69
CA GLN A 34 -33.06 -0.63 -37.72
C GLN A 34 -34.56 -0.82 -37.95
N PHE A 35 -35.38 -0.79 -36.90
CA PHE A 35 -36.84 -0.92 -37.02
C PHE A 35 -37.47 0.31 -37.70
N PHE A 36 -36.96 1.49 -37.39
CA PHE A 36 -37.42 2.76 -37.96
C PHE A 36 -36.66 3.19 -39.22
N HIS A 37 -35.90 2.27 -39.84
CA HIS A 37 -35.07 2.55 -41.00
C HIS A 37 -35.84 3.18 -42.16
N CYS A 38 -37.08 2.75 -42.41
CA CYS A 38 -37.95 3.34 -43.43
C CYS A 38 -38.39 4.79 -43.10
N LEU A 39 -38.54 5.13 -41.81
CA LEU A 39 -38.83 6.50 -41.38
C LEU A 39 -37.59 7.39 -41.49
N ASP A 40 -36.41 6.84 -41.17
CA ASP A 40 -35.12 7.54 -41.25
C ASP A 40 -34.74 7.89 -42.71
N ILE A 41 -35.05 7.01 -43.67
CA ILE A 41 -34.75 7.22 -45.10
C ILE A 41 -35.68 8.26 -45.75
N GLU A 42 -36.98 8.21 -45.48
CA GLU A 42 -37.99 9.03 -46.19
C GLU A 42 -38.19 10.43 -45.57
N PHE A 43 -38.06 10.56 -44.25
CA PHE A 43 -38.59 11.71 -43.52
C PHE A 43 -37.53 12.74 -43.08
N PHE A 44 -36.28 12.31 -42.87
CA PHE A 44 -35.21 13.16 -42.30
C PHE A 44 -34.50 14.07 -43.31
N PRO A 45 -34.23 13.67 -44.58
CA PRO A 45 -33.60 14.56 -45.56
C PRO A 45 -34.43 15.82 -45.87
N ARG A 46 -35.75 15.78 -45.67
CA ARG A 46 -36.68 16.91 -45.91
C ARG A 46 -36.74 17.92 -44.76
N ARG A 47 -36.24 17.58 -43.57
CA ARG A 47 -36.33 18.44 -42.36
C ARG A 47 -34.99 18.71 -41.66
N SER A 48 -33.86 18.21 -42.19
CA SER A 48 -32.52 18.42 -41.62
C SER A 48 -32.39 17.98 -40.15
N LEU A 49 -33.08 16.91 -39.75
CA LEU A 49 -33.01 16.37 -38.39
C LEU A 49 -31.93 15.27 -38.29
N PRO A 50 -31.27 15.11 -37.13
CA PRO A 50 -30.34 14.01 -36.90
C PRO A 50 -31.09 12.66 -36.82
N PRO A 51 -30.51 11.58 -37.35
CA PRO A 51 -31.12 10.25 -37.35
C PRO A 51 -31.28 9.68 -35.93
N LEU A 52 -32.20 8.72 -35.77
CA LEU A 52 -32.56 8.17 -34.46
C LEU A 52 -31.38 7.55 -33.70
N ASN A 53 -30.40 7.00 -34.42
CA ASN A 53 -29.18 6.48 -33.81
C ASN A 53 -28.34 7.59 -33.15
N GLU A 54 -28.22 8.76 -33.77
CA GLU A 54 -27.47 9.90 -33.24
C GLU A 54 -28.17 10.53 -32.03
N VAL A 55 -29.49 10.72 -32.12
CA VAL A 55 -30.32 11.23 -31.01
C VAL A 55 -30.36 10.22 -29.86
N GLY A 56 -30.47 8.93 -30.16
CA GLY A 56 -30.45 7.86 -29.17
C GLY A 56 -29.14 7.81 -28.39
N LEU A 57 -28.00 8.00 -29.06
CA LEU A 57 -26.68 8.03 -28.41
C LEU A 57 -26.50 9.26 -27.50
N THR A 58 -26.92 10.44 -27.94
CA THR A 58 -26.82 11.69 -27.16
C THR A 58 -27.74 11.69 -25.94
N CYS A 59 -28.94 11.09 -26.03
CA CYS A 59 -29.89 11.02 -24.91
C CYS A 59 -29.32 10.34 -23.65
N PHE A 60 -28.50 9.30 -23.80
CA PHE A 60 -27.87 8.63 -22.65
C PHE A 60 -26.73 9.46 -22.06
N TRP A 61 -25.97 10.14 -22.91
CA TRP A 61 -24.92 11.06 -22.48
C TRP A 61 -25.50 12.21 -21.64
N ASP A 62 -26.54 12.86 -22.14
CA ASP A 62 -27.13 14.02 -21.48
C ASP A 62 -27.84 13.68 -20.17
N ARG A 63 -28.55 12.53 -20.12
CA ARG A 63 -29.36 12.15 -18.95
C ARG A 63 -28.64 11.28 -17.94
N VAL A 64 -27.61 10.53 -18.33
CA VAL A 64 -26.97 9.54 -17.45
C VAL A 64 -25.51 9.90 -17.22
N TYR A 65 -24.73 10.13 -18.28
CA TYR A 65 -23.31 10.40 -18.13
C TYR A 65 -23.06 11.74 -17.42
N ASN A 66 -23.71 12.83 -17.83
CA ASN A 66 -23.48 14.15 -17.23
C ASN A 66 -23.81 14.20 -15.73
N GLU A 67 -24.84 13.49 -15.28
CA GLU A 67 -25.25 13.45 -13.88
C GLU A 67 -24.22 12.71 -13.00
N ILE A 68 -23.53 11.71 -13.55
CA ILE A 68 -22.63 10.84 -12.78
C ILE A 68 -21.15 11.07 -13.09
N ASN A 69 -20.82 11.93 -14.07
CA ASN A 69 -19.45 12.13 -14.55
C ASN A 69 -18.50 12.55 -13.43
N GLY A 70 -18.93 13.43 -12.52
CA GLY A 70 -18.14 13.79 -11.33
C GLY A 70 -17.74 12.58 -10.51
N LYS A 71 -18.72 11.75 -10.14
CA LYS A 71 -18.50 10.51 -9.38
C LYS A 71 -17.64 9.50 -10.14
N VAL A 72 -17.86 9.37 -11.44
CA VAL A 72 -17.06 8.48 -12.31
C VAL A 72 -15.61 8.92 -12.35
N ARG A 73 -15.33 10.21 -12.52
CA ARG A 73 -13.96 10.75 -12.50
C ARG A 73 -13.29 10.50 -11.16
N ASP A 74 -13.96 10.83 -10.06
CA ASP A 74 -13.41 10.65 -8.72
C ASP A 74 -13.12 9.18 -8.42
N ALA A 75 -14.04 8.28 -8.80
CA ALA A 75 -13.86 6.84 -8.69
C ALA A 75 -12.67 6.33 -9.52
N VAL A 76 -12.54 6.76 -10.78
CA VAL A 76 -11.45 6.34 -11.66
C VAL A 76 -10.09 6.85 -11.13
N ILE A 77 -10.02 8.11 -10.72
CA ILE A 77 -8.79 8.69 -10.13
C ILE A 77 -8.41 7.93 -8.85
N THR A 78 -9.37 7.69 -7.96
CA THR A 78 -9.14 6.96 -6.71
C THR A 78 -8.65 5.53 -6.96
N LEU A 79 -9.16 4.87 -8.00
CA LEU A 79 -8.74 3.53 -8.36
C LEU A 79 -7.33 3.49 -8.96
N ILE A 80 -7.00 4.45 -9.82
CA ILE A 80 -5.66 4.57 -10.39
C ILE A 80 -4.66 4.87 -9.27
N ASP A 81 -4.95 5.81 -8.38
CA ASP A 81 -4.06 6.14 -7.26
C ASP A 81 -3.83 4.93 -6.36
N LYS A 82 -4.89 4.18 -6.00
CA LYS A 82 -4.75 2.95 -5.20
C LYS A 82 -3.89 1.88 -5.87
N GLU A 83 -4.10 1.62 -7.16
CA GLU A 83 -3.35 0.60 -7.89
C GLU A 83 -1.87 1.02 -8.04
N LEU A 84 -1.65 2.28 -8.43
CA LEU A 84 -0.31 2.86 -8.56
C LEU A 84 0.44 2.86 -7.22
N GLN A 85 -0.23 3.25 -6.13
CA GLN A 85 0.34 3.22 -4.77
C GLN A 85 0.72 1.79 -4.39
N HIS A 86 -0.14 0.81 -4.65
CA HIS A 86 0.13 -0.58 -4.29
C HIS A 86 1.31 -1.15 -5.08
N GLU A 87 1.31 -1.02 -6.41
CA GLU A 87 2.40 -1.51 -7.25
C GLU A 87 3.72 -0.79 -6.97
N LEU A 88 3.70 0.55 -6.87
CA LEU A 88 4.90 1.31 -6.53
C LEU A 88 5.40 0.95 -5.14
N LEU A 89 4.55 0.85 -4.12
CA LEU A 89 4.99 0.46 -2.78
C LEU A 89 5.61 -0.93 -2.78
N VAL A 90 5.00 -1.91 -3.43
CA VAL A 90 5.52 -3.29 -3.43
C VAL A 90 6.87 -3.37 -4.13
N VAL A 91 7.02 -2.76 -5.30
CA VAL A 91 8.27 -2.80 -6.07
C VAL A 91 9.35 -1.96 -5.39
N PHE A 92 9.01 -0.74 -4.96
CA PHE A 92 9.92 0.20 -4.34
C PHE A 92 10.36 -0.26 -2.96
N ALA A 93 9.44 -0.77 -2.11
CA ALA A 93 9.80 -1.30 -0.79
C ALA A 93 10.78 -2.48 -0.93
N ASN A 94 10.54 -3.42 -1.84
CA ASN A 94 11.45 -4.57 -1.97
C ASN A 94 12.85 -4.18 -2.48
N GLN A 95 12.95 -3.27 -3.45
CA GLN A 95 14.25 -2.84 -3.99
C GLN A 95 15.00 -1.87 -3.06
N LEU A 96 14.29 -0.97 -2.39
CA LEU A 96 14.93 0.05 -1.56
C LEU A 96 15.07 -0.33 -0.10
N LEU A 97 14.25 -1.22 0.47
CA LEU A 97 14.40 -1.61 1.87
C LEU A 97 15.80 -2.19 2.13
N GLY A 98 16.29 -3.07 1.24
CA GLY A 98 17.63 -3.64 1.38
C GLY A 98 18.75 -2.59 1.28
N LYS A 99 18.65 -1.68 0.32
CA LYS A 99 19.66 -0.64 0.08
C LYS A 99 19.62 0.47 1.15
N VAL A 100 18.43 0.93 1.50
CA VAL A 100 18.20 1.93 2.56
C VAL A 100 18.59 1.37 3.91
N HIS A 101 18.36 0.09 4.18
CA HIS A 101 18.80 -0.52 5.43
C HIS A 101 20.32 -0.47 5.58
N SER A 102 21.07 -0.91 4.56
CA SER A 102 22.54 -0.88 4.62
C SER A 102 23.11 0.54 4.66
N GLU A 103 22.56 1.45 3.86
CA GLU A 103 23.00 2.85 3.79
C GLU A 103 22.65 3.60 5.09
N CYS A 104 21.45 3.41 5.63
CA CYS A 104 21.03 3.96 6.93
C CYS A 104 21.90 3.40 8.08
N CYS A 105 22.18 2.10 8.10
CA CYS A 105 23.07 1.50 9.10
C CYS A 105 24.48 2.11 9.05
N ALA A 106 25.03 2.35 7.86
CA ALA A 106 26.33 2.99 7.73
C ALA A 106 26.32 4.44 8.26
N LEU A 107 25.27 5.21 7.95
CA LEU A 107 25.10 6.57 8.46
C LEU A 107 24.93 6.62 9.98
N LEU A 108 24.23 5.64 10.56
CA LEU A 108 24.05 5.53 12.01
C LEU A 108 25.36 5.17 12.73
N LYS A 109 26.18 4.29 12.15
CA LYS A 109 27.50 3.93 12.72
C LYS A 109 28.50 5.09 12.68
N ASP A 110 28.43 5.89 11.62
CA ASP A 110 29.33 7.04 11.41
C ASP A 110 28.83 8.34 12.08
N ASP A 111 27.72 8.31 12.81
CA ASP A 111 27.06 9.49 13.42
C ASP A 111 26.81 10.65 12.42
N LYS A 112 26.49 10.31 11.16
CA LYS A 112 26.27 11.27 10.06
C LYS A 112 24.86 11.89 10.12
N VAL A 113 24.61 12.66 11.17
CA VAL A 113 23.29 13.27 11.46
C VAL A 113 22.74 14.17 10.35
N ASP A 114 23.60 14.88 9.61
CA ASP A 114 23.18 15.73 8.49
C ASP A 114 22.62 14.92 7.30
N ASP A 115 23.23 13.78 7.02
CA ASP A 115 22.79 12.87 5.95
C ASP A 115 21.52 12.12 6.35
N LEU A 116 21.40 11.74 7.63
CA LEU A 116 20.16 11.23 8.22
C LEU A 116 19.02 12.26 8.12
N SER A 117 19.30 13.53 8.38
CA SER A 117 18.33 14.62 8.25
C SER A 117 17.89 14.83 6.79
N ARG A 118 18.84 14.79 5.84
CA ARG A 118 18.54 14.81 4.39
C ARG A 118 17.67 13.61 3.99
N MET A 119 17.99 12.41 4.49
CA MET A 119 17.23 11.20 4.24
C MET A 119 15.79 11.33 4.77
N TYR A 120 15.62 11.77 6.02
CA TYR A 120 14.30 12.05 6.59
C TYR A 120 13.48 13.01 5.71
N ARG A 121 14.06 14.13 5.30
CA ARG A 121 13.38 15.14 4.46
C ARG A 121 12.89 14.58 3.11
N LEU A 122 13.63 13.64 2.54
CA LEU A 122 13.30 13.00 1.27
C LEU A 122 12.14 11.99 1.45
N TYR A 123 12.23 11.13 2.47
CA TYR A 123 11.24 10.07 2.72
C TYR A 123 9.96 10.54 3.42
N HIS A 124 9.97 11.68 4.12
CA HIS A 124 8.75 12.32 4.66
C HIS A 124 7.76 12.71 3.56
N LYS A 125 8.26 13.05 2.36
CA LYS A 125 7.43 13.45 1.21
C LYS A 125 6.78 12.26 0.51
N ILE A 126 7.24 11.05 0.79
CA ILE A 126 6.77 9.82 0.16
C ILE A 126 5.75 9.17 1.10
N PRO A 127 4.54 8.82 0.61
CA PRO A 127 3.57 8.09 1.43
C PRO A 127 4.20 6.78 1.92
N LYS A 128 4.14 6.54 3.23
CA LYS A 128 4.80 5.42 3.94
C LYS A 128 6.34 5.37 3.83
N GLY A 129 7.00 6.41 3.30
CA GLY A 129 8.46 6.44 3.19
C GLY A 129 9.17 6.43 4.56
N LEU A 130 8.60 7.12 5.56
CA LEU A 130 9.15 7.12 6.92
C LEU A 130 9.05 5.76 7.62
N GLU A 131 8.07 4.94 7.28
CA GLU A 131 7.91 3.59 7.84
C GLU A 131 9.12 2.71 7.48
N LEU A 132 9.67 2.90 6.27
CA LEU A 132 10.88 2.19 5.82
C LEU A 132 12.11 2.60 6.63
N ILE A 133 12.29 3.90 6.87
CA ILE A 133 13.40 4.41 7.70
C ILE A 133 13.26 3.92 9.15
N ALA A 134 12.05 3.97 9.70
CA ALA A 134 11.78 3.52 11.06
C ALA A 134 12.06 2.02 11.23
N ASN A 135 11.66 1.19 10.27
CA ASN A 135 11.96 -0.24 10.27
C ASN A 135 13.47 -0.50 10.17
N ALA A 136 14.16 0.22 9.29
CA ALA A 136 15.62 0.10 9.16
C ALA A 136 16.35 0.48 10.46
N PHE A 137 15.94 1.58 11.09
CA PHE A 137 16.48 2.01 12.38
C PHE A 137 16.21 0.97 13.47
N LYS A 138 14.97 0.47 13.56
CA LYS A 138 14.58 -0.57 14.53
C LYS A 138 15.42 -1.85 14.36
N GLN A 139 15.60 -2.31 13.13
CA GLN A 139 16.42 -3.49 12.83
C GLN A 139 17.88 -3.25 13.21
N HIS A 140 18.45 -2.09 12.87
CA HIS A 140 19.82 -1.73 13.26
C HIS A 140 20.03 -1.78 14.78
N VAL A 141 19.20 -1.08 15.55
CA VAL A 141 19.27 -1.05 17.01
C VAL A 141 19.10 -2.45 17.61
N THR A 142 18.20 -3.25 17.04
CA THR A 142 17.98 -4.63 17.48
C THR A 142 19.22 -5.49 17.25
N ASN A 143 19.80 -5.43 16.05
CA ASN A 143 20.99 -6.21 15.67
C ASN A 143 22.21 -5.84 16.52
N GLU A 144 22.48 -4.54 16.69
CA GLU A 144 23.56 -4.04 17.55
C GLU A 144 23.33 -4.47 19.01
N GLY A 145 22.10 -4.33 19.52
CA GLY A 145 21.73 -4.77 20.87
C GLY A 145 21.94 -6.28 21.09
N THR A 146 21.47 -7.12 20.17
CA THR A 146 21.68 -8.57 20.25
C THR A 146 23.16 -8.95 20.16
N GLY A 147 23.95 -8.24 19.35
CA GLY A 147 25.38 -8.48 19.24
C GLY A 147 26.11 -8.21 20.56
N LEU A 148 25.75 -7.12 21.25
CA LEU A 148 26.33 -6.78 22.56
C LEU A 148 25.95 -7.78 23.65
N VAL A 149 24.70 -8.25 23.66
CA VAL A 149 24.25 -9.28 24.63
C VAL A 149 24.98 -10.60 24.40
N GLN A 150 25.09 -11.06 23.15
CA GLN A 150 25.82 -12.29 22.83
C GLN A 150 27.29 -12.18 23.22
N GLN A 151 27.94 -11.05 22.91
CA GLN A 151 29.34 -10.82 23.27
C GLN A 151 29.55 -10.88 24.79
N ALA A 152 28.61 -10.35 25.58
CA ALA A 152 28.67 -10.41 27.04
C ALA A 152 28.48 -11.84 27.58
N GLU A 153 27.58 -12.62 26.97
CA GLU A 153 27.31 -14.01 27.34
C GLU A 153 28.50 -14.94 27.02
N ASP A 154 29.12 -14.76 25.85
CA ASP A 154 30.33 -15.49 25.45
C ASP A 154 31.52 -15.14 26.35
N ALA A 155 31.66 -13.87 26.73
CA ALA A 155 32.69 -13.43 27.67
C ALA A 155 32.50 -14.01 29.09
N ALA A 156 31.25 -14.13 29.55
CA ALA A 156 30.92 -14.74 30.85
C ALA A 156 31.17 -16.26 30.85
N SER A 157 30.81 -16.97 29.77
CA SER A 157 31.05 -18.42 29.64
C SER A 157 32.54 -18.77 29.58
N ASN A 158 33.38 -17.92 28.97
CA ASN A 158 34.82 -18.11 28.92
C ASN A 158 35.53 -17.85 30.28
N GLN A 159 34.91 -17.07 31.17
CA GLN A 159 35.41 -16.87 32.54
C GLN A 159 35.07 -18.05 33.47
N ALA A 160 33.93 -18.72 33.27
CA ALA A 160 33.52 -19.89 34.06
C ALA A 160 34.43 -21.13 33.85
N THR A 161 35.11 -21.22 32.71
CA THR A 161 36.07 -22.30 32.40
C THR A 161 37.51 -22.01 32.83
N THR A 162 37.85 -20.77 33.19
CA THR A 162 39.20 -20.39 33.67
C THR A 162 39.33 -20.52 35.20
N SER A 163 38.23 -20.71 35.95
CA SER A 163 38.25 -20.95 37.40
C SER A 163 38.14 -22.43 37.82
N SER A 164 38.35 -23.39 36.92
CA SER A 164 38.17 -24.82 37.22
C SER A 164 39.41 -25.68 36.94
N GLY A 165 40.57 -25.29 37.47
CA GLY A 165 41.72 -26.19 37.70
C GLY A 165 42.88 -25.46 38.37
N ALA A 166 43.50 -25.88 39.48
CA ALA A 166 43.44 -27.04 40.38
C ALA A 166 44.34 -26.68 41.62
N PRO A 167 44.64 -27.53 42.64
CA PRO A 167 43.94 -28.65 43.29
C PRO A 167 43.84 -28.52 44.85
N GLU A 168 43.17 -29.50 45.45
CA GLU A 168 43.41 -30.15 46.77
C GLU A 168 43.02 -29.51 48.13
N GLN A 169 41.99 -30.15 48.73
CA GLN A 169 41.75 -30.48 50.14
C GLN A 169 42.23 -29.55 51.26
N VAL A 170 41.27 -28.91 51.96
CA VAL A 170 41.26 -28.90 53.43
C VAL A 170 39.85 -29.22 53.95
N SER A 171 39.84 -30.24 54.79
CA SER A 171 38.75 -30.84 55.56
C SER A 171 37.65 -29.91 56.09
N VAL A 172 36.43 -30.42 55.95
CA VAL A 172 35.29 -30.30 56.87
C VAL A 172 35.73 -30.25 58.34
N GLN A 173 35.74 -29.07 58.97
CA GLN A 173 35.90 -28.97 60.43
C GLN A 173 35.39 -27.67 61.10
N TRP A 174 34.38 -26.97 60.57
CA TRP A 174 33.85 -25.77 61.25
C TRP A 174 32.48 -25.94 61.95
N ALA A 175 31.80 -27.09 61.82
CA ALA A 175 30.40 -27.23 62.25
C ALA A 175 30.14 -27.88 63.64
N VAL A 176 31.12 -27.98 64.57
CA VAL A 176 30.88 -28.55 65.92
C VAL A 176 31.49 -27.75 67.07
N SER A 177 31.73 -26.44 66.95
CA SER A 177 32.25 -25.64 68.08
C SER A 177 31.55 -24.29 68.30
N CYS A 178 30.22 -24.28 68.20
CA CYS A 178 29.38 -23.27 68.83
C CYS A 178 28.12 -23.97 69.35
N GLY A 179 28.18 -24.40 70.61
CA GLY A 179 27.12 -25.13 71.30
C GLY A 179 25.95 -24.26 71.78
N PHE A 180 24.78 -24.86 71.71
CA PHE A 180 23.53 -24.65 72.46
C PHE A 180 22.88 -26.06 72.36
N PHE A 181 22.78 -26.94 73.35
CA PHE A 181 22.76 -26.91 74.82
C PHE A 181 23.54 -28.13 75.34
#